data_AF-A0A7W5Y4N0-F1
#
_entry.id   AF-A0A7W5Y4N0-F1
#
_cell.length_a   1.000
_cell.length_b   1.000
_cell.length_c   1.000
_cell.angle_alpha   90.00
_cell.angle_beta   90.00
_cell.angle_gamma   90.00
#
_symmetry.space_group_name_H-M   'P 1'
#
loop_
_entity.id
_entity.type
_entity.pdbx_description
1 polymer ?
#
loop_
_entity_poly.entity_id
_entity_poly.type
_entity_poly.pdbx_seq_one_letter_code
_entity_poly.pdbx_strand_id
1 'polypeptide(L)'
;MRDDDFLRVEAHDCPMTACAAPAGSPCRTGKGKVAVQYHTARFRLVPALAKALTVPTPAIRKPGTLWLELPRPPAAGTESAGHVRIGYARASTVRQSLDTQLDALQAAGVTRVFSEKISTRATVRPELDKAVALARELRSAGVAVTLVVHEHKRLGRGLDLAALAEQLRAAGIALHFLTGELQGSHDPSGVVFTVLAALSGMEREYIRDRTLEGHESARTRGKAIGGATVTDPAMLSMALHLRAQNLSLRDIAARLVISKGKKKGQHPSPATVLRMLRDHDETAGSDA
;
A
#
# COMPACT_ATOMS: atom_id res chain seq x y z
N MET A 1 -2.05 -45.27 3.26
CA MET A 1 -3.04 -44.39 3.92
C MET A 1 -2.61 -44.30 5.37
N ARG A 2 -2.45 -43.10 5.92
CA ARG A 2 -2.07 -42.94 7.32
C ARG A 2 -3.33 -43.10 8.16
N ASP A 3 -3.19 -43.65 9.36
CA ASP A 3 -4.33 -43.90 10.26
C ASP A 3 -5.11 -42.62 10.60
N ASP A 4 -4.50 -41.45 10.46
CA ASP A 4 -5.10 -40.13 10.73
C ASP A 4 -5.72 -39.44 9.51
N ASP A 5 -5.68 -40.03 8.31
CA ASP A 5 -6.19 -39.36 7.10
C ASP A 5 -7.71 -39.09 7.20
N PHE A 6 -8.45 -39.82 8.05
CA PHE A 6 -9.87 -39.58 8.32
C PHE A 6 -10.12 -38.22 9.00
N LEU A 7 -9.21 -37.72 9.83
CA LEU A 7 -9.34 -36.41 10.49
C LEU A 7 -9.47 -35.30 9.44
N ARG A 8 -8.70 -35.41 8.35
CA ARG A 8 -8.68 -34.45 7.25
C ARG A 8 -9.96 -34.53 6.39
N VAL A 9 -10.54 -35.73 6.27
CA VAL A 9 -11.80 -35.92 5.55
C VAL A 9 -12.98 -35.41 6.38
N GLU A 10 -13.00 -35.74 7.68
CA GLU A 10 -14.04 -35.31 8.62
C GLU A 10 -13.98 -33.79 8.88
N ALA A 11 -12.85 -33.12 8.66
CA ALA A 11 -12.70 -31.66 8.75
C ALA A 11 -13.64 -30.86 7.83
N HIS A 12 -14.16 -31.49 6.76
CA HIS A 12 -15.02 -30.83 5.80
C HIS A 12 -16.46 -31.34 5.94
N ASP A 13 -17.45 -30.50 5.67
CA ASP A 13 -18.84 -30.93 5.53
C ASP A 13 -18.98 -31.91 4.36
N CYS A 14 -19.92 -32.85 4.47
CA CYS A 14 -20.22 -33.74 3.36
C CYS A 14 -21.04 -32.99 2.30
N PRO A 15 -20.55 -32.83 1.06
CA PRO A 15 -21.26 -32.11 0.00
C PRO A 15 -22.43 -32.92 -0.60
N MET A 16 -22.64 -34.16 -0.15
CA MET A 16 -23.72 -35.01 -0.65
C MET A 16 -25.03 -34.66 0.04
N THR A 17 -26.04 -34.27 -0.74
CA THR A 17 -27.40 -33.94 -0.26
C THR A 17 -28.03 -35.07 0.56
N ALA A 18 -27.74 -36.33 0.22
CA ALA A 18 -28.28 -37.51 0.90
C ALA A 18 -27.56 -37.87 2.22
N CYS A 19 -26.37 -37.29 2.49
CA CYS A 19 -25.58 -37.61 3.67
C CYS A 19 -25.49 -36.43 4.64
N ALA A 20 -25.38 -35.20 4.14
CA ALA A 20 -25.33 -33.92 4.87
C ALA A 20 -24.57 -33.97 6.22
N ALA A 21 -23.52 -34.80 6.32
CA ALA A 21 -22.82 -35.03 7.56
C ALA A 21 -21.91 -33.82 7.85
N PRO A 22 -22.04 -33.18 9.02
CA PRO A 22 -21.28 -31.97 9.33
C PRO A 22 -19.79 -32.28 9.54
N ALA A 23 -18.97 -31.23 9.44
CA ALA A 23 -17.56 -31.25 9.82
C ALA A 23 -17.40 -31.74 11.27
N GLY A 24 -16.48 -32.67 11.47
CA GLY A 24 -16.24 -33.40 12.72
C GLY A 24 -16.96 -34.75 12.84
N SER A 25 -17.79 -35.14 11.85
CA SER A 25 -18.56 -36.39 11.88
C SER A 25 -18.30 -37.33 10.69
N PRO A 26 -18.36 -38.66 10.86
CA PRO A 26 -18.23 -39.61 9.76
C PRO A 26 -19.42 -39.54 8.79
N CYS A 27 -19.24 -40.02 7.55
CA CYS A 27 -20.37 -40.14 6.62
C CYS A 27 -21.41 -41.12 7.15
N ARG A 28 -22.68 -40.87 6.82
CA ARG A 28 -23.81 -41.73 7.16
C ARG A 28 -24.48 -42.26 5.90
N THR A 29 -25.00 -43.47 6.03
CA THR A 29 -25.89 -44.09 5.04
C THR A 29 -27.27 -43.43 5.11
N GLY A 30 -28.11 -43.61 4.08
CA GLY A 30 -29.49 -43.08 4.08
C GLY A 30 -30.37 -43.58 5.25
N LYS A 31 -29.96 -44.65 5.95
CA LYS A 31 -30.60 -45.16 7.17
C LYS A 31 -29.99 -44.59 8.46
N GLY A 32 -29.16 -43.55 8.38
CA GLY A 32 -28.54 -42.87 9.53
C GLY A 32 -27.36 -43.61 10.17
N LYS A 33 -27.03 -44.84 9.76
CA LYS A 33 -25.88 -45.60 10.25
C LYS A 33 -24.56 -45.05 9.69
N VAL A 34 -23.47 -45.13 10.46
CA VAL A 34 -22.11 -44.79 9.99
C VAL A 34 -21.77 -45.62 8.75
N ALA A 35 -21.33 -44.95 7.69
CA ALA A 35 -20.94 -45.59 6.45
C ALA A 35 -19.58 -46.30 6.59
N VAL A 36 -19.40 -47.41 5.88
CA VAL A 36 -18.14 -48.18 5.87
C VAL A 36 -17.01 -47.39 5.21
N GLN A 37 -17.37 -46.49 4.27
CA GLN A 37 -16.44 -45.64 3.54
C GLN A 37 -17.00 -44.22 3.44
N TYR A 38 -16.11 -43.24 3.32
CA TYR A 38 -16.49 -41.85 3.05
C TYR A 38 -16.99 -41.70 1.61
N HIS A 39 -17.95 -40.79 1.41
CA HIS A 39 -18.37 -40.40 0.06
C HIS A 39 -17.20 -39.81 -0.73
N THR A 40 -17.08 -40.19 -2.00
CA THR A 40 -16.04 -39.71 -2.92
C THR A 40 -15.97 -38.20 -2.99
N ALA A 41 -17.12 -37.53 -3.01
CA ALA A 41 -17.19 -36.07 -3.04
C ALA A 41 -16.58 -35.42 -1.79
N ARG A 42 -16.64 -36.08 -0.62
CA ARG A 42 -16.11 -35.54 0.64
C ARG A 42 -14.60 -35.68 0.74
N PHE A 43 -14.04 -36.87 0.46
CA PHE A 43 -12.60 -37.07 0.62
C PHE A 43 -11.78 -36.44 -0.53
N ARG A 44 -12.39 -36.18 -1.70
CA ARG A 44 -11.74 -35.42 -2.79
C ARG A 44 -11.45 -33.96 -2.43
N LEU A 45 -12.07 -33.41 -1.39
CA LEU A 45 -11.73 -32.09 -0.84
C LEU A 45 -10.33 -32.06 -0.22
N VAL A 46 -9.75 -33.23 0.10
CA VAL A 46 -8.40 -33.35 0.62
C VAL A 46 -7.44 -33.63 -0.55
N PRO A 47 -6.51 -32.72 -0.90
CA PRO A 47 -5.62 -32.89 -2.06
C PRO A 47 -4.79 -34.18 -2.02
N ALA A 48 -4.40 -34.64 -0.83
CA ALA A 48 -3.64 -35.87 -0.64
C ALA A 48 -4.44 -37.15 -0.97
N LEU A 49 -5.78 -37.08 -0.93
CA LEU A 49 -6.68 -38.20 -1.20
C LEU A 49 -7.41 -38.06 -2.55
N ALA A 50 -7.09 -37.04 -3.35
CA ALA A 50 -7.77 -36.77 -4.62
C ALA A 50 -7.67 -37.93 -5.63
N LYS A 51 -6.57 -38.70 -5.59
CA LYS A 51 -6.33 -39.89 -6.42
C LYS A 51 -6.81 -41.20 -5.77
N ALA A 52 -7.31 -41.17 -4.53
CA ALA A 52 -7.82 -42.37 -3.88
C ALA A 52 -9.14 -42.81 -4.50
N LEU A 53 -9.32 -44.12 -4.70
CA LEU A 53 -10.58 -44.68 -5.20
C LEU A 53 -11.63 -44.76 -4.09
N THR A 54 -11.21 -45.18 -2.90
CA THR A 54 -12.05 -45.30 -1.72
C THR A 54 -11.25 -44.95 -0.46
N VAL A 55 -11.94 -44.42 0.55
CA VAL A 55 -11.37 -44.11 1.85
C VAL A 55 -12.27 -44.75 2.91
N PRO A 56 -11.82 -45.80 3.63
CA PRO A 56 -12.61 -46.45 4.66
C PRO A 56 -12.77 -45.56 5.90
N THR A 57 -13.92 -45.70 6.57
CA THR A 57 -14.15 -45.10 7.87
C THR A 57 -13.34 -45.89 8.93
N PRO A 58 -12.56 -45.23 9.80
CA PRO A 58 -11.68 -45.92 10.75
C PRO A 58 -12.47 -46.68 11.81
N ALA A 59 -11.83 -47.67 12.44
CA ALA A 59 -12.45 -48.53 13.45
C ALA A 59 -13.02 -47.76 14.66
N ILE A 60 -12.41 -46.62 15.02
CA ILE A 60 -12.83 -45.74 16.11
C ILE A 60 -14.25 -45.15 15.92
N ARG A 61 -14.81 -45.20 14.71
CA ARG A 61 -16.16 -44.69 14.38
C ARG A 61 -17.23 -45.79 14.28
N LYS A 62 -16.90 -47.05 14.54
CA LYS A 62 -17.85 -48.16 14.46
C LYS A 62 -18.88 -48.10 15.61
N PRO A 63 -20.10 -48.60 15.41
CA PRO A 63 -21.08 -48.72 16.50
C PRO A 63 -20.50 -49.49 17.70
N GLY A 64 -20.59 -48.91 18.91
CA GLY A 64 -20.06 -49.51 20.16
C GLY A 64 -18.76 -48.89 20.68
N THR A 65 -18.12 -47.96 19.96
CA THR A 65 -16.98 -47.18 20.48
C THR A 65 -17.42 -45.87 21.13
N LEU A 66 -16.62 -45.36 22.07
CA LEU A 66 -16.86 -44.05 22.67
C LEU A 66 -16.83 -42.97 21.60
N TRP A 67 -17.91 -42.19 21.51
CA TRP A 67 -18.01 -41.09 20.57
C TRP A 67 -17.24 -39.89 21.10
N LEU A 68 -16.04 -39.67 20.56
CA LEU A 68 -15.30 -38.42 20.75
C LEU A 68 -15.56 -37.53 19.54
N GLU A 69 -16.26 -36.42 19.75
CA GLU A 69 -16.32 -35.36 18.74
C GLU A 69 -14.92 -34.80 18.53
N LEU A 70 -14.46 -34.78 17.28
CA LEU A 70 -13.19 -34.14 16.97
C LEU A 70 -13.34 -32.62 17.10
N PRO A 71 -12.23 -31.92 17.42
CA PRO A 71 -12.19 -30.48 17.26
C PRO A 71 -12.62 -30.14 15.84
N ARG A 72 -13.77 -29.50 15.69
CA ARG A 72 -14.18 -28.95 14.40
C ARG A 72 -13.08 -27.97 13.99
N PRO A 73 -12.51 -28.06 12.78
CA PRO A 73 -11.71 -26.96 12.27
C PRO A 73 -12.55 -25.70 12.42
N PRO A 74 -11.99 -24.58 12.91
CA PRO A 74 -12.74 -23.33 12.94
C PRO A 74 -13.33 -23.13 11.54
N ALA A 75 -14.64 -22.92 11.46
CA ALA A 75 -15.32 -22.73 10.20
C ALA A 75 -14.53 -21.67 9.42
N ALA A 76 -14.29 -21.89 8.13
CA ALA A 76 -13.72 -20.87 7.25
C ALA A 76 -14.68 -19.68 7.25
N GLY A 77 -14.49 -18.73 8.18
CA GLY A 77 -15.44 -17.65 8.45
C GLY A 77 -15.64 -17.27 9.93
N THR A 78 -15.18 -18.04 10.92
CA THR A 78 -15.15 -17.52 12.30
C THR A 78 -13.93 -16.63 12.47
N GLU A 79 -14.09 -15.35 12.14
CA GLU A 79 -13.17 -14.27 12.51
C GLU A 79 -12.92 -14.35 14.02
N SER A 80 -11.65 -14.26 14.42
CA SER A 80 -11.36 -13.95 15.82
C SER A 80 -12.01 -12.59 16.10
N ALA A 81 -12.63 -12.44 17.28
CA ALA A 81 -13.39 -11.25 17.68
C ALA A 81 -12.56 -9.93 17.77
N GLY A 82 -11.38 -9.87 17.14
CA GLY A 82 -10.52 -8.70 17.02
C GLY A 82 -9.83 -8.56 15.65
N HIS A 83 -10.32 -9.21 14.58
CA HIS A 83 -9.76 -9.08 13.24
C HIS A 83 -10.78 -8.50 12.24
N VAL A 84 -10.51 -7.32 11.70
CA VAL A 84 -11.39 -6.63 10.73
C VAL A 84 -10.78 -6.68 9.34
N ARG A 85 -11.59 -7.08 8.36
CA ARG A 85 -11.21 -7.12 6.94
C ARG A 85 -11.90 -6.01 6.19
N ILE A 86 -11.11 -5.18 5.51
CA ILE A 86 -11.59 -4.06 4.69
C ILE A 86 -11.31 -4.39 3.24
N GLY A 87 -12.32 -4.31 2.37
CA GLY A 87 -12.21 -4.58 0.95
C GLY A 87 -11.96 -3.31 0.16
N TYR A 88 -11.17 -3.42 -0.89
CA TYR A 88 -11.02 -2.34 -1.87
C TYR A 88 -11.10 -2.86 -3.31
N ALA A 89 -11.91 -2.19 -4.13
CA ALA A 89 -12.14 -2.52 -5.53
C ALA A 89 -12.00 -1.27 -6.43
N ARG A 90 -11.39 -1.44 -7.60
CA ARG A 90 -11.18 -0.34 -8.57
C ARG A 90 -11.42 -0.79 -9.99
N ALA A 91 -12.17 -0.01 -10.77
CA ALA A 91 -12.37 -0.24 -12.20
C ALA A 91 -12.18 1.06 -13.01
N SER A 92 -11.53 0.98 -14.18
CA SER A 92 -11.25 2.18 -14.99
C SER A 92 -12.40 2.55 -15.93
N THR A 93 -13.14 1.59 -16.51
CA THR A 93 -14.16 1.88 -17.54
C THR A 93 -15.27 0.82 -17.74
N VAL A 94 -15.26 -0.32 -17.04
CA VAL A 94 -16.23 -1.40 -17.30
C VAL A 94 -17.01 -1.77 -16.03
N ARG A 95 -18.34 -1.59 -16.03
CA ARG A 95 -19.25 -2.02 -14.93
C ARG A 95 -19.02 -3.49 -14.56
N GLN A 96 -18.99 -4.37 -15.56
CA GLN A 96 -18.81 -5.81 -15.41
C GLN A 96 -17.51 -6.18 -14.67
N SER A 97 -16.44 -5.39 -14.82
CA SER A 97 -15.15 -5.65 -14.14
C SER A 97 -15.13 -5.25 -12.66
N LEU A 98 -16.03 -4.36 -12.23
CA LEU A 98 -16.15 -3.96 -10.84
C LEU A 98 -17.00 -4.98 -10.08
N ASP A 99 -18.10 -5.41 -10.69
CA ASP A 99 -19.03 -6.38 -10.09
C ASP A 99 -18.31 -7.69 -9.77
N THR A 100 -17.48 -8.22 -10.69
CA THR A 100 -16.65 -9.41 -10.43
C THR A 100 -15.69 -9.24 -9.25
N GLN A 101 -15.17 -8.03 -9.02
CA GLN A 101 -14.30 -7.76 -7.87
C GLN A 101 -15.10 -7.74 -6.57
N LEU A 102 -16.29 -7.15 -6.59
CA LEU A 102 -17.18 -7.09 -5.44
C LEU A 102 -17.65 -8.50 -5.05
N ASP A 103 -18.06 -9.31 -6.03
CA ASP A 103 -18.46 -10.71 -5.81
C ASP A 103 -17.31 -11.51 -5.19
N ALA A 104 -16.08 -11.34 -5.69
CA ALA A 104 -14.90 -12.00 -5.14
C ALA A 104 -14.60 -11.56 -3.70
N LEU A 105 -14.74 -10.27 -3.39
CA LEU A 105 -14.55 -9.74 -2.03
C LEU A 105 -15.63 -10.25 -1.07
N GLN A 106 -16.87 -10.33 -1.53
CA GLN A 106 -17.99 -10.84 -0.76
C GLN A 106 -17.84 -12.35 -0.51
N ALA A 107 -17.45 -13.13 -1.52
CA ALA A 107 -17.12 -14.55 -1.38
C ALA A 107 -15.93 -14.79 -0.43
N ALA A 108 -15.00 -13.83 -0.35
CA ALA A 108 -13.91 -13.86 0.61
C ALA A 108 -14.34 -13.47 2.04
N GLY A 109 -15.61 -13.15 2.29
CA GLY A 109 -16.16 -12.81 3.61
C GLY A 109 -15.88 -11.37 4.05
N VAL A 110 -15.59 -10.46 3.13
CA VAL A 110 -15.28 -9.06 3.46
C VAL A 110 -16.56 -8.25 3.59
N THR A 111 -16.85 -7.77 4.80
CA THR A 111 -18.11 -7.06 5.09
C THR A 111 -18.09 -5.59 4.67
N ARG A 112 -16.92 -4.93 4.73
CA ARG A 112 -16.80 -3.48 4.48
C ARG A 112 -15.93 -3.22 3.26
N VAL A 113 -16.55 -2.81 2.16
CA VAL A 113 -15.88 -2.66 0.85
C VAL A 113 -15.94 -1.21 0.37
N PHE A 114 -14.79 -0.68 -0.03
CA PHE A 114 -14.65 0.62 -0.71
C PHE A 114 -14.47 0.37 -2.21
N SER A 115 -15.20 1.11 -3.04
CA SER A 115 -15.14 0.91 -4.49
C SER A 115 -15.14 2.23 -5.25
N GLU A 116 -14.27 2.34 -6.25
CA GLU A 116 -14.15 3.55 -7.07
C GLU A 116 -14.00 3.25 -8.56
N LYS A 117 -14.53 4.16 -9.38
CA LYS A 117 -14.41 4.12 -10.85
C LYS A 117 -13.46 5.18 -11.35
N ILE A 118 -12.17 4.89 -11.24
CA ILE A 118 -11.10 5.83 -11.57
C ILE A 118 -10.04 5.14 -12.45
N SER A 119 -9.52 5.89 -13.42
CA SER A 119 -8.41 5.46 -14.28
C SER A 119 -7.17 5.11 -13.46
N THR A 120 -6.41 4.12 -13.92
CA THR A 120 -5.13 3.73 -13.34
C THR A 120 -4.11 4.88 -13.28
N ARG A 121 -4.26 5.91 -14.12
CA ARG A 121 -3.36 7.09 -14.16
C ARG A 121 -3.74 8.19 -13.17
N ALA A 122 -4.86 8.08 -12.48
CA ALA A 122 -5.25 9.09 -11.51
C ALA A 122 -4.39 8.97 -10.23
N THR A 123 -3.83 10.10 -9.83
CA THR A 123 -3.01 10.27 -8.62
C THR A 123 -3.86 10.37 -7.36
N VAL A 124 -5.09 10.88 -7.46
CA VAL A 124 -6.01 11.04 -6.32
C VAL A 124 -7.02 9.90 -6.31
N ARG A 125 -7.14 9.21 -5.17
CA ARG A 125 -7.99 8.02 -4.99
C ARG A 125 -8.78 8.12 -3.68
N PRO A 126 -9.90 8.86 -3.69
CA PRO A 126 -10.59 9.23 -2.46
C PRO A 126 -11.17 8.04 -1.69
N GLU A 127 -11.57 6.96 -2.36
CA GLU A 127 -12.11 5.78 -1.69
C GLU A 127 -11.02 4.90 -1.11
N LEU A 128 -9.87 4.77 -1.79
CA LEU A 128 -8.68 4.16 -1.21
C LEU A 128 -8.21 4.91 0.04
N ASP A 129 -8.16 6.24 0.00
CA ASP A 129 -7.71 7.06 1.13
C ASP A 129 -8.63 6.89 2.34
N LYS A 130 -9.95 6.84 2.13
CA LYS A 130 -10.93 6.52 3.19
C LYS A 130 -10.72 5.12 3.76
N ALA A 131 -10.48 4.11 2.90
CA ALA A 131 -10.23 2.74 3.35
C ALA A 131 -8.99 2.66 4.24
N VAL A 132 -7.90 3.34 3.85
CA VAL A 132 -6.65 3.40 4.62
C VAL A 132 -6.83 4.18 5.93
N ALA A 133 -7.54 5.31 5.91
CA ALA A 133 -7.83 6.09 7.10
C ALA A 133 -8.60 5.27 8.14
N LEU A 134 -9.66 4.60 7.71
CA LEU A 134 -10.46 3.73 8.56
C LEU A 134 -9.67 2.52 9.09
N ALA A 135 -8.79 1.96 8.26
CA ALA A 135 -7.90 0.89 8.69
C ALA A 135 -6.92 1.36 9.79
N ARG A 136 -6.40 2.58 9.67
CA ARG A 136 -5.53 3.19 10.69
C ARG A 136 -6.26 3.46 11.99
N GLU A 137 -7.48 4.01 11.93
CA GLU A 137 -8.31 4.25 13.10
C GLU A 137 -8.56 2.95 13.87
N LEU A 138 -9.01 1.90 13.19
CA LEU A 138 -9.21 0.59 13.82
C LEU A 138 -7.92 -0.01 14.39
N ARG A 139 -6.80 0.17 13.69
CA ARG A 139 -5.51 -0.33 14.15
C ARG A 139 -5.03 0.41 15.39
N SER A 140 -5.26 1.72 15.46
CA SER A 140 -4.98 2.52 16.66
C SER A 140 -5.86 2.14 17.86
N ALA A 141 -7.05 1.62 17.60
CA ALA A 141 -7.94 1.04 18.62
C ALA A 141 -7.54 -0.39 19.05
N GLY A 142 -6.39 -0.91 18.59
CA GLY A 142 -5.86 -2.22 18.98
C GLY A 142 -6.41 -3.41 18.17
N VAL A 143 -7.23 -3.15 17.15
CA VAL A 143 -7.82 -4.21 16.30
C VAL A 143 -6.82 -4.64 15.23
N ALA A 144 -6.76 -5.93 14.90
CA ALA A 144 -5.99 -6.40 13.75
C ALA A 144 -6.76 -6.10 12.46
N VAL A 145 -6.12 -5.44 11.49
CA VAL A 145 -6.78 -5.03 10.25
C VAL A 145 -6.05 -5.60 9.04
N THR A 146 -6.82 -6.19 8.12
CA THR A 146 -6.33 -6.63 6.81
C THR A 146 -7.07 -5.91 5.71
N LEU A 147 -6.33 -5.26 4.82
CA LEU A 147 -6.85 -4.71 3.57
C LEU A 147 -6.84 -5.80 2.49
N VAL A 148 -8.04 -6.21 2.08
CA VAL A 148 -8.29 -7.27 1.09
C VAL A 148 -8.57 -6.63 -0.27
N VAL A 149 -7.86 -7.10 -1.28
CA VAL A 149 -7.96 -6.56 -2.64
C VAL A 149 -7.99 -7.72 -3.64
N HIS A 150 -8.70 -7.55 -4.75
CA HIS A 150 -8.78 -8.61 -5.75
C HIS A 150 -7.42 -8.95 -6.38
N GLU A 151 -6.63 -7.95 -6.76
CA GLU A 151 -5.29 -8.09 -7.36
C GLU A 151 -4.45 -6.83 -7.09
N HIS A 152 -3.11 -6.95 -7.01
CA HIS A 152 -2.18 -5.84 -6.78
C HIS A 152 -2.37 -4.67 -7.75
N LYS A 153 -2.73 -4.95 -9.01
CA LYS A 153 -2.99 -3.93 -10.06
C LYS A 153 -4.13 -2.97 -9.70
N ARG A 154 -5.00 -3.34 -8.75
CA ARG A 154 -6.06 -2.46 -8.24
C ARG A 154 -5.52 -1.40 -7.28
N LEU A 155 -4.48 -1.71 -6.52
CA LEU A 155 -3.79 -0.77 -5.63
C LEU A 155 -2.77 0.11 -6.35
N GLY A 156 -2.16 -0.36 -7.43
CA GLY A 156 -1.14 0.41 -8.13
C GLY A 156 -0.24 -0.49 -8.98
N ARG A 157 0.75 0.13 -9.63
CA ARG A 157 1.81 -0.58 -10.34
C ARG A 157 3.15 -0.03 -9.88
N GLY A 158 4.12 -0.92 -9.69
CA GLY A 158 5.48 -0.56 -9.29
C GLY A 158 5.51 0.38 -8.10
N LEU A 159 5.79 1.65 -8.38
CA LEU A 159 6.07 2.72 -7.42
C LEU A 159 4.85 3.09 -6.55
N ASP A 160 3.66 3.23 -7.15
CA ASP A 160 2.43 3.51 -6.39
C ASP A 160 2.15 2.41 -5.36
N LEU A 161 2.38 1.16 -5.75
CA LEU A 161 2.17 -0.01 -4.88
C LEU A 161 3.23 -0.04 -3.78
N ALA A 162 4.48 0.28 -4.11
CA ALA A 162 5.60 0.35 -3.18
C ALA A 162 5.38 1.44 -2.10
N ALA A 163 4.96 2.64 -2.52
CA ALA A 163 4.65 3.74 -1.60
C ALA A 163 3.46 3.40 -0.69
N LEU A 164 2.39 2.81 -1.25
CA LEU A 164 1.24 2.38 -0.46
C LEU A 164 1.59 1.25 0.52
N ALA A 165 2.37 0.26 0.08
CA ALA A 165 2.83 -0.83 0.93
C ALA A 165 3.64 -0.28 2.11
N GLU A 166 4.53 0.69 1.90
CA GLU A 166 5.28 1.31 2.99
C GLU A 166 4.37 2.05 3.98
N GLN A 167 3.35 2.76 3.49
CA GLN A 167 2.36 3.43 4.34
C GLN A 167 1.53 2.44 5.17
N LEU A 168 1.14 1.32 4.58
CA LEU A 168 0.39 0.26 5.26
C LEU A 168 1.28 -0.48 6.27
N ARG A 169 2.56 -0.68 5.93
CA ARG A 169 3.57 -1.26 6.82
C ARG A 169 3.77 -0.42 8.06
N ALA A 170 3.98 0.88 7.89
CA ALA A 170 4.15 1.82 8.99
C ALA A 170 2.92 1.87 9.91
N ALA A 171 1.73 1.67 9.34
CA ALA A 171 0.48 1.57 10.09
C ALA A 171 0.21 0.16 10.66
N GLY A 172 1.04 -0.84 10.38
CA GLY A 172 0.85 -2.22 10.83
C GLY A 172 -0.40 -2.89 10.24
N ILE A 173 -0.84 -2.50 9.05
CA ILE A 173 -2.03 -3.03 8.36
C ILE A 173 -1.60 -4.12 7.38
N ALA A 174 -2.18 -5.32 7.51
CA ALA A 174 -1.87 -6.45 6.62
C ALA A 174 -2.52 -6.28 5.24
N LEU A 175 -1.96 -6.94 4.22
CA LEU A 175 -2.50 -6.97 2.86
C LEU A 175 -2.91 -8.39 2.48
N HIS A 176 -4.04 -8.55 1.80
CA HIS A 176 -4.44 -9.84 1.25
C HIS A 176 -4.88 -9.68 -0.20
N PHE A 177 -4.20 -10.35 -1.12
CA PHE A 177 -4.59 -10.42 -2.52
C PHE A 177 -5.35 -11.73 -2.81
N LEU A 178 -6.55 -11.61 -3.36
CA LEU A 178 -7.38 -12.78 -3.70
C LEU A 178 -6.87 -13.55 -4.93
N THR A 179 -6.24 -12.84 -5.87
CA THR A 179 -5.77 -13.39 -7.14
C THR A 179 -4.47 -12.73 -7.63
N GLY A 180 -3.84 -13.34 -8.63
CA GLY A 180 -2.64 -12.83 -9.30
C GLY A 180 -1.33 -13.35 -8.69
N GLU A 181 -0.21 -12.78 -9.14
CA GLU A 181 1.14 -13.26 -8.79
C GLU A 181 1.48 -13.10 -7.30
N LEU A 182 0.86 -12.13 -6.64
CA LEU A 182 1.03 -11.88 -5.21
C LEU A 182 -0.12 -12.44 -4.38
N GLN A 183 -0.86 -13.44 -4.89
CA GLN A 183 -1.99 -14.04 -4.17
C GLN A 183 -1.57 -14.53 -2.77
N GLY A 184 -2.42 -14.27 -1.78
CA GLY A 184 -2.22 -14.68 -0.39
C GLY A 184 -2.23 -13.52 0.59
N SER A 185 -2.09 -13.86 1.87
CA SER A 185 -2.03 -12.91 2.99
C SER A 185 -0.58 -12.53 3.27
N HIS A 186 -0.33 -11.23 3.38
CA HIS A 186 0.97 -10.62 3.57
C HIS A 186 0.96 -9.82 4.87
N ASP A 187 1.82 -10.24 5.79
CA ASP A 187 2.05 -9.53 7.04
C ASP A 187 2.91 -8.28 6.80
N PRO A 188 2.67 -7.14 7.50
CA PRO A 188 3.52 -5.96 7.44
C PRO A 188 5.02 -6.23 7.64
N SER A 189 5.37 -7.20 8.47
CA SER A 189 6.76 -7.62 8.75
C SER A 189 7.33 -8.60 7.71
N GLY A 190 6.50 -9.06 6.77
CA GLY A 190 6.84 -10.07 5.79
C GLY A 190 7.69 -9.57 4.63
N VAL A 191 8.30 -10.53 3.93
CA VAL A 191 9.23 -10.29 2.80
C VAL A 191 8.60 -9.43 1.70
N VAL A 192 7.31 -9.62 1.39
CA VAL A 192 6.62 -8.87 0.33
C VAL A 192 6.59 -7.37 0.63
N PHE A 193 6.28 -6.99 1.87
CA PHE A 193 6.34 -5.59 2.29
C PHE A 193 7.76 -5.05 2.29
N THR A 194 8.74 -5.82 2.75
CA THR A 194 10.16 -5.42 2.76
C THR A 194 10.69 -5.13 1.35
N VAL A 195 10.39 -5.99 0.39
CA VAL A 195 10.81 -5.80 -1.01
C VAL A 195 10.12 -4.59 -1.63
N LEU A 196 8.81 -4.44 -1.42
CA LEU A 196 8.07 -3.28 -1.91
C LEU A 196 8.56 -1.96 -1.28
N ALA A 197 8.87 -1.97 0.02
CA ALA A 197 9.44 -0.82 0.72
C ALA A 197 10.81 -0.42 0.16
N ALA A 198 11.69 -1.40 -0.08
CA ALA A 198 13.01 -1.16 -0.66
C ALA A 198 12.91 -0.49 -2.04
N LEU A 199 11.97 -0.94 -2.89
CA LEU A 199 11.71 -0.34 -4.20
C LEU A 199 11.26 1.13 -4.10
N SER A 200 10.44 1.48 -3.11
CA SER A 200 10.03 2.88 -2.87
C SER A 200 11.20 3.76 -2.42
N GLY A 201 12.13 3.21 -1.64
CA GLY A 201 13.35 3.91 -1.23
C GLY A 201 14.27 4.21 -2.42
N MET A 202 14.50 3.21 -3.27
CA MET A 202 15.38 3.33 -4.45
C MET A 202 14.90 4.40 -5.45
N GLU A 203 13.59 4.57 -5.62
CA GLU A 203 13.07 5.59 -6.52
C GLU A 203 13.31 7.02 -6.01
N ARG A 204 13.14 7.25 -4.70
CA ARG A 204 13.42 8.57 -4.11
C ARG A 204 14.87 8.98 -4.34
N GLU A 205 15.78 8.01 -4.23
CA GLU A 205 17.19 8.21 -4.54
C GLU A 205 17.42 8.45 -6.03
N TYR A 206 16.81 7.65 -6.91
CA TYR A 206 16.91 7.81 -8.35
C TYR A 206 16.40 9.17 -8.86
N ILE A 207 15.26 9.65 -8.34
CA ILE A 207 14.72 10.98 -8.69
C ILE A 207 15.69 12.07 -8.22
N ARG A 208 16.24 11.93 -7.00
CA ARG A 208 17.23 12.86 -6.45
C ARG A 208 18.46 12.95 -7.35
N ASP A 209 19.02 11.80 -7.71
CA ASP A 209 20.21 11.71 -8.57
C ASP A 209 19.97 12.32 -9.94
N ARG A 210 18.87 11.96 -10.60
CA ARG A 210 18.51 12.51 -11.91
C ARG A 210 18.27 14.02 -11.88
N THR A 211 17.74 14.53 -10.78
CA THR A 211 17.53 15.97 -10.59
C THR A 211 18.87 16.68 -10.43
N LEU A 212 19.81 16.10 -9.68
CA LEU A 212 21.16 16.61 -9.53
C LEU A 212 21.94 16.60 -10.85
N GLU A 213 21.86 15.50 -11.62
CA GLU A 213 22.43 15.40 -12.97
C GLU A 213 21.84 16.46 -13.92
N GLY A 214 20.52 16.65 -13.86
CA GLY A 214 19.83 17.70 -14.62
C GLY A 214 20.31 19.10 -14.24
N HIS A 215 20.54 19.34 -12.94
CA HIS A 215 21.10 20.60 -12.46
C HIS A 215 22.54 20.80 -12.94
N GLU A 216 23.39 19.78 -12.86
CA GLU A 216 24.76 19.87 -13.34
C GLU A 216 24.81 20.12 -14.85
N SER A 217 23.99 19.41 -15.63
CA SER A 217 23.83 19.62 -17.07
C SER A 217 23.31 21.02 -17.43
N ALA A 218 22.45 21.61 -16.60
CA ALA A 218 21.98 22.97 -16.80
C ALA A 218 23.05 24.01 -16.44
N ARG A 219 23.84 23.77 -15.37
CA ARG A 219 24.99 24.62 -15.00
C ARG A 219 26.06 24.62 -16.09
N THR A 220 26.44 23.47 -16.63
CA THR A 220 27.43 23.36 -17.71
C THR A 220 26.97 24.06 -19.00
N ARG A 221 25.65 24.11 -19.24
CA ARG A 221 25.04 24.89 -20.33
C ARG A 221 24.82 26.37 -20.00
N GLY A 222 25.38 26.87 -18.90
CA GLY A 222 25.31 28.26 -18.50
C GLY A 222 23.93 28.73 -18.00
N LYS A 223 22.99 27.82 -17.71
CA LYS A 223 21.72 28.20 -17.08
C LYS A 223 21.92 28.35 -15.57
N ALA A 224 21.61 29.54 -15.06
CA ALA A 224 21.57 29.79 -13.63
C ALA A 224 20.45 28.98 -12.96
N ILE A 225 20.80 28.25 -11.90
CA ILE A 225 19.88 27.41 -11.13
C ILE A 225 19.67 28.06 -9.78
N GLY A 226 18.44 28.46 -9.48
CA GLY A 226 18.08 29.17 -8.25
C GLY A 226 17.17 30.37 -8.52
N GLY A 227 16.96 31.19 -7.49
CA GLY A 227 16.18 32.41 -7.61
C GLY A 227 16.87 33.42 -8.54
N ALA A 228 16.09 34.08 -9.41
CA ALA A 228 16.61 35.12 -10.28
C ALA A 228 17.26 36.23 -9.46
N THR A 229 18.48 36.63 -9.84
CA THR A 229 19.15 37.78 -9.23
C THR A 229 18.33 39.04 -9.51
N VAL A 230 18.11 39.81 -8.45
CA VAL A 230 17.28 41.02 -8.48
C VAL A 230 18.16 42.28 -8.62
N THR A 231 19.47 42.10 -8.43
CA THR A 231 20.51 43.13 -8.53
C THR A 231 20.87 43.37 -10.00
N ASP A 232 20.90 44.64 -10.40
CA ASP A 232 21.42 45.07 -11.69
C ASP A 232 22.64 46.00 -11.50
N PRO A 233 23.47 46.20 -12.56
CA PRO A 233 24.66 47.04 -12.45
C PRO A 233 24.36 48.49 -12.04
N ALA A 234 23.19 49.02 -12.43
CA ALA A 234 22.75 50.38 -12.08
C ALA A 234 22.37 50.52 -10.61
N MET A 235 21.75 49.50 -10.02
CA MET A 235 21.44 49.42 -8.59
C MET A 235 22.72 49.30 -7.77
N LEU A 236 23.70 48.52 -8.24
CA LEU A 236 25.00 48.42 -7.59
C LEU A 236 25.73 49.77 -7.58
N SER A 237 25.82 50.45 -8.73
CA SER A 237 26.49 51.75 -8.80
C SER A 237 25.82 52.81 -7.91
N MET A 238 24.48 52.83 -7.89
CA MET A 238 23.73 53.70 -6.97
C MET A 238 23.96 53.33 -5.50
N ALA A 239 24.01 52.04 -5.17
CA ALA A 239 24.28 51.60 -3.79
C ALA A 239 25.69 51.98 -3.32
N LEU A 240 26.70 51.87 -4.19
CA LEU A 240 28.07 52.30 -3.90
C LEU A 240 28.15 53.82 -3.69
N HIS A 241 27.45 54.59 -4.52
CA HIS A 241 27.37 56.04 -4.36
C HIS A 241 26.73 56.43 -3.02
N LEU A 242 25.63 55.78 -2.63
CA LEU A 242 24.95 56.02 -1.35
C LEU A 242 25.81 55.53 -0.16
N ARG A 243 26.58 54.45 -0.30
CA ARG A 243 27.55 54.00 0.71
C ARG A 243 28.66 55.03 0.93
N ALA A 244 29.17 55.65 -0.14
CA ALA A 244 30.20 56.70 -0.04
C ALA A 244 29.70 57.96 0.71
N GLN A 245 28.38 58.17 0.77
CA GLN A 245 27.75 59.22 1.58
C GLN A 245 27.54 58.81 3.06
N ASN A 246 28.10 57.68 3.51
CA ASN A 246 27.96 57.13 4.87
C ASN A 246 26.50 56.84 5.31
N LEU A 247 25.61 56.54 4.37
CA LEU A 247 24.23 56.16 4.67
C LEU A 247 24.15 54.75 5.26
N SER A 248 23.16 54.51 6.13
CA SER A 248 22.93 53.19 6.70
C SER A 248 22.38 52.22 5.64
N LEU A 249 22.62 50.91 5.81
CA LEU A 249 22.10 49.88 4.89
C LEU A 249 20.57 49.91 4.74
N ARG A 250 19.84 50.35 5.78
CA ARG A 250 18.38 50.52 5.73
C ARG A 250 17.99 51.70 4.84
N ASP A 251 18.70 52.82 4.96
CA ASP A 251 18.43 54.02 4.17
C ASP A 251 18.80 53.81 2.71
N ILE A 252 19.91 53.10 2.44
CA ILE A 252 20.30 52.69 1.10
C ILE A 252 19.20 51.81 0.48
N ALA A 253 18.72 50.80 1.21
CA ALA A 253 17.66 49.91 0.74
C ALA A 253 16.36 50.66 0.40
N ALA A 254 15.95 51.62 1.23
CA ALA A 254 14.75 52.42 1.00
C ALA A 254 14.84 53.36 -0.23
N ARG A 255 16.06 53.73 -0.65
CA ARG A 255 16.28 54.61 -1.81
C ARG A 255 16.48 53.87 -3.13
N LEU A 256 16.71 52.56 -3.09
CA LEU A 256 16.88 51.72 -4.28
C LEU A 256 15.53 51.15 -4.73
N VAL A 257 15.36 50.95 -6.04
CA VAL A 257 14.16 50.34 -6.63
C VAL A 257 14.57 49.19 -7.54
N ILE A 258 13.89 48.07 -7.39
CA ILE A 258 14.09 46.88 -8.21
C ILE A 258 13.54 47.10 -9.62
N SER A 259 14.40 46.98 -10.63
CA SER A 259 14.08 47.26 -12.03
C SER A 259 13.58 46.03 -12.82
N LYS A 260 13.94 44.81 -12.39
CA LYS A 260 13.70 43.55 -13.11
C LYS A 260 13.13 42.44 -12.20
N GLY A 261 12.46 41.47 -12.83
CA GLY A 261 11.92 40.29 -12.16
C GLY A 261 10.56 40.50 -11.47
N LYS A 262 10.13 39.48 -10.70
CA LYS A 262 8.78 39.43 -10.08
C LYS A 262 8.54 40.54 -9.04
N LYS A 263 9.60 41.13 -8.48
CA LYS A 263 9.55 42.20 -7.47
C LYS A 263 9.82 43.61 -8.04
N LYS A 264 9.62 43.79 -9.34
CA LYS A 264 9.80 45.09 -10.01
C LYS A 264 8.96 46.18 -9.31
N GLY A 265 9.58 47.34 -9.07
CA GLY A 265 8.95 48.49 -8.41
C GLY A 265 8.98 48.45 -6.88
N GLN A 266 9.51 47.40 -6.26
CA GLN A 266 9.69 47.31 -4.80
C GLN A 266 11.11 47.72 -4.38
N HIS A 267 11.28 48.07 -3.11
CA HIS A 267 12.58 48.30 -2.50
C HIS A 267 13.26 46.97 -2.13
N PRO A 268 14.58 46.82 -2.33
CA PRO A 268 15.32 45.65 -1.87
C PRO A 268 15.36 45.58 -0.33
N SER A 269 15.60 44.40 0.21
CA SER A 269 15.84 44.27 1.66
C SER A 269 17.25 44.76 2.01
N PRO A 270 17.49 45.25 3.25
CA PRO A 270 18.85 45.61 3.70
C PRO A 270 19.86 44.45 3.56
N ALA A 271 19.40 43.20 3.70
CA ALA A 271 20.24 42.01 3.50
C ALA A 271 20.65 41.80 2.04
N THR A 272 19.78 42.17 1.09
CA THR A 272 20.10 42.15 -0.34
C THR A 272 21.15 43.20 -0.68
N VAL A 273 21.03 44.41 -0.12
CA VAL A 273 22.02 45.49 -0.30
C VAL A 273 23.37 45.09 0.30
N LEU A 274 23.38 44.54 1.52
CA LEU A 274 24.60 44.05 2.16
C LEU A 274 25.31 42.98 1.32
N ARG A 275 24.57 41.99 0.81
CA ARG A 275 25.13 40.94 -0.04
C ARG A 275 25.72 41.52 -1.33
N MET A 276 24.99 42.42 -1.98
CA MET A 276 25.44 43.07 -3.21
C MET A 276 26.73 43.88 -3.03
N LEU A 277 26.85 44.64 -1.93
CA LEU A 277 28.06 45.40 -1.63
C LEU A 277 29.23 44.49 -1.26
N ARG A 278 28.96 43.42 -0.50
CA ARG A 278 29.97 42.43 -0.13
C ARG A 278 30.52 41.69 -1.35
N ASP A 279 29.65 41.22 -2.26
CA ASP A 279 30.06 40.53 -3.48
C ASP A 279 30.96 41.45 -4.33
N HIS A 280 30.65 42.76 -4.38
CA HIS A 280 31.49 43.76 -5.05
C HIS A 280 32.85 43.92 -4.37
N ASP A 281 32.89 44.09 -3.05
CA ASP A 281 34.14 44.24 -2.30
C ASP A 281 35.03 42.97 -2.46
N GLU A 282 34.44 41.77 -2.48
CA GLU A 282 35.15 40.50 -2.70
C GLU A 282 35.74 40.41 -4.12
N THR A 283 35.00 40.84 -5.15
CA THR A 283 35.53 40.89 -6.53
C THR A 283 36.59 41.98 -6.75
N ALA A 284 36.43 43.16 -6.14
CA ALA A 284 37.41 44.24 -6.23
C ALA A 284 38.72 43.89 -5.51
N GLY A 285 38.65 43.08 -4.46
CA GLY A 285 39.82 42.58 -3.73
C GLY A 285 40.52 41.40 -4.40
N SER A 286 39.90 40.70 -5.36
CA SER A 286 40.54 39.62 -6.12
C SER A 286 41.26 40.09 -7.40
N ASP A 287 40.93 41.28 -7.89
CA ASP A 287 41.50 41.89 -9.10
C ASP A 287 42.66 42.87 -8.80
N ALA A 288 43.03 43.04 -7.52
CA ALA A 288 44.13 43.88 -7.03
C ALA A 288 45.32 43.05 -6.53
#